data_AF-A0A0C9V9H4-F1
#
_entry.id   AF-A0A0C9V9H4-F1
#
_cell.length_a   1.000
_cell.length_b   1.000
_cell.length_c   1.000
_cell.angle_alpha   90.00
_cell.angle_beta   90.00
_cell.angle_gamma   90.00
#
_symmetry.space_group_name_H-M   'P 1'
#
loop_
_entity.id
_entity.type
_entity.pdbx_description
1 polymer ?
#
loop_
_entity_poly.entity_id
_entity_poly.type
_entity_poly.pdbx_seq_one_letter_code
_entity_poly.pdbx_strand_id
1 'polypeptide(L)'
;IQFYIVSAALPKFILKYVRRKLNLKPDSLIIQRSNDRWNCRLVVRKIQKKINTFEDLDFLVPKDWRPGQRFLNKFLIFFDSRPEAEVAAEALWNRHGRELKDHIVWFHAIMTDEYCSENMKIFKDG
;
A
#
# COMPACT_ATOMS: atom_id res chain seq x y z
N ILE A 1 -34.71 -8.67 -12.01
CA ILE A 1 -33.42 -8.80 -11.28
C ILE A 1 -32.68 -7.48 -11.43
N GLN A 2 -32.22 -6.90 -10.33
CA GLN A 2 -31.44 -5.66 -10.34
C GLN A 2 -29.96 -6.00 -10.29
N PHE A 3 -29.17 -5.39 -11.18
CA PHE A 3 -27.73 -5.59 -11.25
C PHE A 3 -27.01 -4.35 -10.73
N TYR A 4 -26.01 -4.57 -9.88
CA TYR A 4 -25.11 -3.54 -9.39
C TYR A 4 -23.70 -3.88 -9.87
N ILE A 5 -23.05 -2.92 -10.50
CA ILE A 5 -21.69 -3.09 -11.02
C ILE A 5 -20.82 -2.01 -10.38
N VAL A 6 -19.72 -2.46 -9.78
CA VAL A 6 -18.75 -1.59 -9.12
C VAL A 6 -17.41 -1.69 -9.85
N SER A 7 -16.77 -0.54 -10.07
CA SER A 7 -15.41 -0.47 -10.60
C SER A 7 -14.76 0.83 -10.14
N ALA A 8 -13.48 0.76 -9.78
CA ALA A 8 -12.67 1.94 -9.47
C ALA A 8 -12.14 2.63 -10.74
N ALA A 9 -11.82 1.84 -11.77
CA ALA A 9 -11.31 2.32 -13.05
C ALA A 9 -12.33 1.99 -14.15
N LEU A 10 -13.16 2.97 -14.51
CA LEU A 10 -14.18 2.78 -15.53
C LEU A 10 -14.15 3.90 -16.59
N PRO A 11 -13.14 3.91 -17.47
CA PRO A 11 -13.12 4.82 -18.62
C PRO A 11 -14.39 4.67 -19.46
N LYS A 12 -14.81 5.75 -20.13
CA LYS A 12 -16.06 5.80 -20.91
C LYS A 12 -16.19 4.66 -21.92
N PHE A 13 -15.10 4.26 -22.57
CA PHE A 13 -15.12 3.18 -23.55
C PHE A 13 -15.34 1.80 -22.91
N ILE A 14 -14.76 1.56 -21.73
CA ILE A 14 -14.99 0.34 -20.95
C ILE A 14 -16.43 0.32 -20.42
N LEU A 15 -16.95 1.44 -19.91
CA LEU A 15 -18.35 1.54 -19.50
C LEU A 15 -19.30 1.18 -20.65
N LYS A 16 -19.07 1.72 -21.86
CA LYS A 16 -19.87 1.38 -23.05
C LYS A 16 -19.79 -0.12 -23.37
N TYR A 17 -18.60 -0.70 -23.29
CA TYR A 17 -18.38 -2.13 -23.50
C TYR A 17 -19.15 -2.97 -22.48
N VAL A 18 -19.04 -2.66 -21.19
CA VAL A 18 -19.73 -3.35 -20.10
C VAL A 18 -21.24 -3.25 -20.25
N ARG A 19 -21.77 -2.05 -20.55
CA ARG A 19 -23.22 -1.84 -20.81
C ARG A 19 -23.73 -2.75 -21.91
N ARG A 20 -23.00 -2.84 -23.03
CA ARG A 20 -23.36 -3.71 -24.15
C ARG A 20 -23.26 -5.19 -23.78
N LYS A 21 -22.16 -5.61 -23.12
CA LYS A 21 -21.91 -7.03 -22.82
C LYS A 21 -22.86 -7.59 -21.78
N LEU A 22 -23.25 -6.80 -20.79
CA LEU A 22 -24.20 -7.20 -19.76
C LEU A 22 -25.63 -6.83 -20.10
N ASN A 23 -25.88 -6.32 -21.32
CA ASN A 23 -27.17 -5.86 -21.79
C ASN A 23 -27.88 -4.93 -20.78
N LEU A 24 -27.11 -4.01 -20.18
CA LEU A 24 -27.63 -3.10 -19.17
C LEU A 24 -28.63 -2.15 -19.80
N LYS A 25 -29.71 -1.88 -19.07
CA LYS A 25 -30.75 -1.00 -19.58
C LYS A 25 -30.21 0.41 -19.89
N PRO A 26 -30.73 1.09 -20.92
CA PRO A 26 -30.32 2.47 -21.25
C PRO A 26 -30.49 3.47 -20.09
N ASP A 27 -31.46 3.25 -19.20
CA ASP A 27 -31.78 4.06 -18.03
C ASP A 27 -30.99 3.69 -16.76
N SER A 28 -29.99 2.81 -16.87
CA SER A 28 -29.13 2.46 -15.72
C SER A 28 -28.48 3.70 -15.10
N LEU A 29 -28.64 3.86 -13.79
CA LEU A 29 -28.00 4.92 -13.00
C LEU A 29 -26.47 4.72 -12.97
N ILE A 30 -25.72 5.77 -13.28
CA ILE A 30 -24.26 5.79 -13.16
C ILE A 30 -23.89 6.71 -12.00
N ILE A 31 -23.26 6.16 -10.97
CA ILE A 31 -22.71 6.91 -9.85
C ILE A 31 -21.19 6.93 -10.01
N GLN A 32 -20.64 8.10 -10.35
CA GLN A 32 -19.20 8.30 -10.47
C GLN A 32 -18.72 9.24 -9.36
N ARG A 33 -17.69 8.83 -8.62
CA ARG A 33 -17.03 9.66 -7.61
C ARG A 33 -15.70 10.18 -8.15
N SER A 34 -15.31 11.37 -7.69
CA SER A 34 -13.97 11.89 -7.97
C SER A 34 -12.92 11.02 -7.28
N ASN A 35 -11.79 10.81 -7.95
CA ASN A 35 -10.60 10.20 -7.35
C ASN A 35 -9.72 11.23 -6.62
N ASP A 36 -10.11 12.50 -6.62
CA ASP A 36 -9.40 13.55 -5.90
C ASP A 36 -9.44 13.30 -4.38
N ARG A 37 -8.28 13.41 -3.76
CA ARG A 37 -8.06 13.19 -2.33
C ARG A 37 -7.35 14.40 -1.77
N TRP A 38 -8.13 15.40 -1.37
CA TRP A 38 -7.63 16.67 -0.82
C TRP A 38 -6.69 16.49 0.38
N ASN A 39 -6.82 15.38 1.11
CA ASN A 39 -6.00 15.03 2.27
C ASN A 39 -4.72 14.26 1.91
N CYS A 40 -4.43 14.04 0.62
CA CYS A 40 -3.23 13.35 0.16
C CYS A 40 -2.28 14.33 -0.54
N ARG A 41 -1.05 14.46 -0.04
CA ARG A 41 0.01 15.24 -0.69
C ARG A 41 0.87 14.33 -1.54
N LEU A 42 0.91 14.58 -2.84
CA LEU A 42 1.77 13.85 -3.78
C LEU A 42 3.12 14.57 -3.88
N VAL A 43 4.21 13.83 -3.65
CA VAL A 43 5.58 14.36 -3.71
C VAL A 43 6.44 13.37 -4.49
N VAL A 44 7.24 13.89 -5.41
CA VAL A 44 8.28 13.12 -6.12
C VAL A 44 9.63 13.57 -5.60
N ARG A 45 10.45 12.61 -5.14
CA ARG A 45 11.83 12.85 -4.70
C ARG A 45 12.76 11.98 -5.51
N LYS A 46 13.87 12.57 -5.95
CA LYS A 46 14.93 11.83 -6.63
C LYS A 46 15.69 10.98 -5.59
N ILE A 47 15.90 9.70 -5.92
CA ILE A 47 16.78 8.79 -5.17
C ILE A 47 18.19 9.40 -5.13
N GLN A 48 18.75 9.59 -3.94
CA GLN A 48 20.06 10.21 -3.75
C GLN A 48 21.16 9.18 -3.50
N LYS A 49 20.79 8.00 -3.01
CA LYS A 49 21.70 6.92 -2.62
C LYS A 49 21.64 5.78 -3.63
N LYS A 50 22.54 4.80 -3.50
CA LYS A 50 22.47 3.61 -4.35
C LYS A 50 21.18 2.85 -4.01
N ILE A 51 20.37 2.53 -5.01
CA ILE A 51 19.03 1.96 -4.80
C ILE A 51 19.03 0.71 -3.92
N ASN A 52 20.03 -0.16 -4.09
CA ASN A 52 20.19 -1.41 -3.33
C ASN A 52 20.66 -1.22 -1.87
N THR A 53 20.95 0.01 -1.45
CA THR A 53 21.31 0.31 -0.05
C THR A 53 20.09 0.67 0.77
N PHE A 54 18.98 1.10 0.16
CA PHE A 54 17.78 1.56 0.86
C PHE A 54 18.03 2.69 1.89
N GLU A 55 19.15 3.43 1.78
CA GLU A 55 19.47 4.57 2.67
C GLU A 55 18.46 5.72 2.55
N ASP A 56 17.89 5.92 1.35
CA ASP A 56 16.86 6.95 1.15
C ASP A 56 15.56 6.68 1.94
N LEU A 57 15.40 5.49 2.54
CA LEU A 57 14.27 5.14 3.41
C LEU A 57 14.52 5.46 4.89
N ASP A 58 15.71 5.92 5.27
CA ASP A 58 16.05 6.16 6.68
C ASP A 58 15.18 7.21 7.37
N PHE A 59 14.56 8.12 6.61
CA PHE A 59 13.65 9.11 7.17
C PHE A 59 12.38 8.51 7.78
N LEU A 60 12.07 7.24 7.47
CA LEU A 60 10.92 6.53 8.02
C LEU A 60 11.14 6.18 9.50
N VAL A 61 12.39 5.92 9.89
CA VAL A 61 12.75 5.59 11.28
C VAL A 61 13.09 6.88 12.02
N PRO A 62 12.42 7.20 13.15
CA PRO A 62 12.78 8.35 13.96
C PRO A 62 14.25 8.27 14.41
N LYS A 63 14.99 9.39 14.32
CA LYS A 63 16.43 9.43 14.66
C LYS A 63 16.74 8.94 16.08
N ASP A 64 15.83 9.17 17.01
CA ASP A 64 15.96 8.79 18.42
C ASP A 64 15.11 7.57 18.78
N TRP A 65 14.69 6.77 17.78
CA TRP A 65 13.94 5.55 18.04
C TRP A 65 14.75 4.59 18.91
N ARG A 66 14.08 4.01 19.89
CA ARG A 66 14.64 2.98 20.78
C ARG A 66 13.76 1.75 20.77
N PRO A 67 14.33 0.54 20.98
CA PRO A 67 13.55 -0.67 21.17
C PRO A 67 12.42 -0.46 22.20
N GLY A 68 11.21 -0.89 21.84
CA GLY A 68 10.00 -0.72 22.64
C GLY A 68 9.23 0.58 22.40
N GLN A 69 9.76 1.53 21.62
CA GLN A 69 9.02 2.73 21.22
C GLN A 69 8.13 2.46 20.00
N ARG A 70 6.86 2.88 20.08
CA ARG A 70 5.94 2.81 18.94
C ARG A 70 6.25 3.90 17.91
N PHE A 71 6.03 3.57 16.65
CA PHE A 71 6.02 4.55 15.57
C PHE A 71 4.79 5.46 15.70
N LEU A 72 5.00 6.78 15.61
CA LEU A 72 3.92 7.75 15.74
C LEU A 72 2.97 7.73 14.53
N ASN A 73 3.47 7.35 13.36
CA ASN A 73 2.71 7.34 12.12
C ASN A 73 2.83 5.98 11.42
N LYS A 74 1.70 5.47 10.95
CA LYS A 74 1.62 4.29 10.09
C LYS A 74 2.04 4.67 8.68
N PHE A 75 2.77 3.79 8.01
CA PHE A 75 3.21 3.98 6.64
C PHE A 75 3.23 2.65 5.87
N LEU A 76 3.26 2.75 4.55
CA LEU A 76 3.43 1.63 3.63
C LEU A 76 4.52 1.98 2.63
N ILE A 77 5.35 1.00 2.29
CA ILE A 77 6.35 1.09 1.24
C ILE A 77 6.00 0.02 0.21
N PHE A 78 5.85 0.43 -1.05
CA PHE A 78 5.58 -0.47 -2.15
C PHE A 78 6.88 -0.72 -2.91
N PHE A 79 7.14 -1.99 -3.21
CA PHE A 79 8.24 -2.45 -4.06
C PHE A 79 7.66 -3.25 -5.23
N ASP A 80 8.42 -3.32 -6.32
CA ASP A 80 7.98 -4.02 -7.54
C ASP A 80 8.04 -5.54 -7.39
N SER A 81 8.82 -6.04 -6.42
CA SER A 81 9.00 -7.46 -6.19
C SER A 81 9.04 -7.84 -4.71
N ARG A 82 8.66 -9.09 -4.44
CA ARG A 82 8.73 -9.68 -3.10
C ARG A 82 10.15 -9.71 -2.55
N PRO A 83 11.18 -10.18 -3.30
CA PRO A 83 12.54 -10.23 -2.79
C PRO A 83 13.07 -8.83 -2.44
N GLU A 84 12.71 -7.81 -3.23
CA GLU A 84 13.11 -6.44 -2.95
C GLU A 84 12.48 -5.90 -1.66
N ALA A 85 11.20 -6.19 -1.41
CA ALA A 85 10.53 -5.82 -0.16
C ALA A 85 11.16 -6.52 1.06
N GLU A 86 11.49 -7.80 0.95
CA GLU A 86 12.16 -8.57 2.00
C GLU A 86 13.54 -8.00 2.32
N VAL A 87 14.38 -7.80 1.30
CA VAL A 87 15.74 -7.24 1.44
C VAL A 87 15.70 -5.82 2.00
N ALA A 88 14.73 -4.99 1.58
CA ALA A 88 14.60 -3.63 2.10
C ALA A 88 14.26 -3.62 3.59
N ALA A 89 13.35 -4.49 4.05
CA ALA A 89 13.01 -4.61 5.46
C ALA A 89 14.23 -5.09 6.27
N GLU A 90 14.95 -6.11 5.80
CA GLU A 90 16.17 -6.57 6.45
C GLU A 90 17.27 -5.49 6.52
N ALA A 91 17.44 -4.71 5.45
CA ALA A 91 18.40 -3.61 5.43
C ALA A 91 18.07 -2.55 6.50
N LEU A 92 16.79 -2.22 6.68
CA LEU A 92 16.35 -1.31 7.73
C LEU A 92 16.56 -1.90 9.13
N TRP A 93 16.23 -3.17 9.35
CA TRP A 93 16.46 -3.85 10.64
C TRP A 93 17.95 -3.92 10.98
N ASN A 94 18.81 -4.23 10.01
CA ASN A 94 20.25 -4.30 10.23
C ASN A 94 20.85 -2.93 10.57
N ARG A 95 20.31 -1.85 9.99
CA ARG A 95 20.81 -0.49 10.21
C ARG A 95 20.35 0.12 11.53
N HIS A 96 19.09 -0.10 11.90
CA HIS A 96 18.43 0.60 13.02
C HIS A 96 18.19 -0.27 14.25
N GLY A 97 18.43 -1.59 14.15
CA GLY A 97 18.24 -2.55 15.25
C GLY A 97 17.27 -3.65 14.85
N ARG A 98 17.58 -4.89 15.26
CA ARG A 98 16.79 -6.08 14.87
C ARG A 98 15.41 -6.11 15.50
N GLU A 99 15.20 -5.35 16.57
CA GLU A 99 13.92 -5.13 17.24
C GLU A 99 12.93 -4.36 16.34
N LEU A 100 13.41 -3.68 15.30
CA LEU A 100 12.56 -2.97 14.35
C LEU A 100 11.65 -3.91 13.55
N LYS A 101 11.95 -5.21 13.50
CA LYS A 101 11.08 -6.24 12.88
C LYS A 101 9.68 -6.32 13.49
N ASP A 102 9.52 -5.86 14.73
CA ASP A 102 8.23 -5.84 15.43
C ASP A 102 7.36 -4.65 14.98
N HIS A 103 7.93 -3.70 14.22
CA HIS A 103 7.26 -2.49 13.73
C HIS A 103 7.23 -2.38 12.20
N ILE A 104 8.28 -2.86 11.52
CA ILE A 104 8.39 -2.88 10.07
C ILE A 104 8.39 -4.33 9.63
N VAL A 105 7.31 -4.74 8.97
CA VAL A 105 7.13 -6.09 8.44
C VAL A 105 7.03 -6.04 6.91
N TRP A 106 7.41 -7.12 6.24
CA TRP A 106 7.08 -7.32 4.84
C TRP A 106 5.65 -7.86 4.70
N PHE A 107 5.01 -7.59 3.57
CA PHE A 107 3.64 -8.05 3.31
C PHE A 107 3.45 -8.34 1.84
N HIS A 108 3.11 -9.58 1.48
CA HIS A 108 2.85 -9.97 0.10
C HIS A 108 2.02 -11.26 -0.01
N ALA A 109 1.49 -11.55 -1.20
CA ALA A 109 0.50 -12.61 -1.45
C ALA A 109 0.95 -14.06 -1.17
N ILE A 110 2.25 -14.34 -1.05
CA ILE A 110 2.75 -15.70 -0.71
C ILE A 110 2.75 -15.96 0.80
N MET A 111 2.59 -14.93 1.63
CA MET A 111 2.48 -15.11 3.07
C MET A 111 1.21 -15.89 3.40
N THR A 112 1.19 -16.57 4.55
CA THR A 112 -0.01 -17.31 4.97
C THR A 112 -1.16 -16.35 5.27
N ASP A 113 -2.39 -16.86 5.18
CA ASP A 113 -3.58 -16.06 5.47
C ASP A 113 -3.59 -15.59 6.94
N GLU A 114 -3.09 -16.42 7.85
CA GLU A 114 -2.92 -16.09 9.27
C GLU A 114 -1.96 -14.90 9.43
N TYR A 115 -0.77 -14.98 8.82
CA TYR A 115 0.21 -13.91 8.86
C TYR A 115 -0.36 -12.60 8.31
N CYS A 116 -1.03 -12.67 7.15
CA CYS A 116 -1.64 -11.50 6.53
C CYS A 116 -2.72 -10.88 7.42
N SER A 117 -3.59 -11.72 8.00
CA SER A 117 -4.70 -11.27 8.84
C SER A 117 -4.23 -10.65 10.15
N GLU A 118 -3.24 -11.27 10.80
CA GLU A 118 -2.64 -10.76 12.05
C GLU A 118 -1.93 -9.44 11.83
N ASN A 119 -1.07 -9.34 10.82
CA ASN A 119 -0.35 -8.09 10.52
C ASN A 119 -1.30 -6.98 10.07
N MET A 120 -2.36 -7.30 9.33
CA MET A 120 -3.40 -6.32 8.97
C MET A 120 -4.14 -5.80 10.21
N LYS A 121 -4.42 -6.67 11.18
CA LYS A 121 -5.04 -6.29 12.45
C LYS A 121 -4.11 -5.39 13.27
N ILE A 122 -2.85 -5.78 13.44
CA ILE A 122 -1.83 -4.97 14.14
C ILE A 122 -1.70 -3.60 13.46
N PHE A 123 -1.59 -3.57 12.14
CA PHE A 123 -1.48 -2.32 11.38
C PHE A 123 -2.73 -1.44 11.56
N LYS A 124 -3.93 -2.02 11.58
CA LYS A 124 -5.18 -1.28 11.80
C LYS A 124 -5.27 -0.70 13.21
N ASP A 125 -4.88 -1.45 14.23
CA ASP A 125 -5.07 -1.07 15.63
C ASP A 125 -3.96 -0.15 16.16
N GLY A 126 -2.75 -0.18 15.57
CA GLY A 126 -1.62 0.69 15.92
C GLY A 126 -0.91 0.26 17.20
#